data_AF-A0A537S8N0-F1
#
_entry.id   AF-A0A537S8N0-F1
#
_cell.length_a   1.000
_cell.length_b   1.000
_cell.length_c   1.000
_cell.angle_alpha   90.00
_cell.angle_beta   90.00
_cell.angle_gamma   90.00
#
_symmetry.space_group_name_H-M   'P 1'
#
loop_
_entity.id
_entity.type
_entity.pdbx_description
1 polymer ?
#
loop_
_entity_poly.entity_id
_entity_poly.type
_entity_poly.pdbx_seq_one_letter_code
_entity_poly.pdbx_strand_id
1 'polypeptide(L)'
;MKMLPRVAFIGNHLPRRCGIATFTHDLHRAVATARPDLDTCVVAMTDPGRTYDYPPAVRFQIRDDVVGDYVQAAEYLNNAGCDVACLQHEYGIFGGDAGGNVIELLSRLNMPIVTTLHTVLSQ
;
A
#
# COMPACT_ATOMS: atom_id res chain seq x y z
N MET A 1 -18.11 7.50 -20.54
CA MET A 1 -17.48 6.25 -20.07
C MET A 1 -17.47 6.32 -18.54
N LYS A 2 -18.15 5.42 -17.83
CA LYS A 2 -18.13 5.43 -16.36
C LYS A 2 -16.80 4.82 -15.94
N MET A 3 -15.93 5.59 -15.27
CA MET A 3 -14.69 5.02 -14.73
C MET A 3 -15.06 3.98 -13.66
N LEU A 4 -14.40 2.83 -13.68
CA LEU A 4 -14.53 1.84 -12.61
C LEU A 4 -13.99 2.46 -11.31
N PRO A 5 -14.65 2.29 -10.17
CA PRO A 5 -14.09 2.75 -8.90
C PRO A 5 -12.76 2.04 -8.64
N ARG A 6 -11.78 2.78 -8.12
CA ARG A 6 -10.41 2.33 -7.96
C ARG A 6 -10.01 2.21 -6.50
N VAL A 7 -9.52 1.04 -6.11
CA VAL A 7 -9.11 0.73 -4.73
C VAL A 7 -7.62 0.39 -4.70
N ALA A 8 -6.87 1.13 -3.89
CA ALA A 8 -5.45 0.86 -3.66
C ALA A 8 -5.23 0.12 -2.34
N PHE A 9 -4.42 -0.92 -2.34
CA PHE A 9 -3.96 -1.62 -1.13
C PHE A 9 -2.50 -1.24 -0.86
N ILE A 10 -2.20 -0.75 0.34
CA ILE A 10 -0.86 -0.26 0.70
C ILE A 10 -0.33 -1.12 1.84
N GLY A 11 0.87 -1.68 1.69
CA GLY A 11 1.50 -2.52 2.71
C GLY A 11 2.60 -3.40 2.13
N ASN A 12 3.04 -4.43 2.86
CA ASN A 12 3.91 -5.44 2.26
C ASN A 12 3.11 -6.31 1.29
N HIS A 13 3.75 -6.88 0.28
CA HIS A 13 3.12 -7.80 -0.66
C HIS A 13 4.09 -8.89 -1.09
N LEU A 14 3.57 -10.04 -1.54
CA LEU A 14 4.39 -11.06 -2.19
C LEU A 14 5.14 -10.47 -3.40
N PRO A 15 6.42 -10.83 -3.62
CA PRO A 15 7.13 -12.00 -3.08
C PRO A 15 7.86 -11.80 -1.74
N ARG A 16 7.76 -10.64 -1.07
CA ARG A 16 8.27 -10.48 0.30
C ARG A 16 7.57 -11.49 1.22
N ARG A 17 8.34 -12.37 1.87
CA ARG A 17 7.78 -13.47 2.69
C ARG A 17 7.61 -13.02 4.15
N CYS A 18 6.44 -12.49 4.48
CA CYS A 18 6.02 -12.19 5.85
C CYS A 18 4.49 -12.30 5.98
N GLY A 19 3.98 -12.35 7.22
CA GLY A 19 2.55 -12.54 7.49
C GLY A 19 1.66 -11.49 6.84
N ILE A 20 1.98 -10.21 7.02
CA ILE A 20 1.23 -9.10 6.43
C ILE A 20 1.31 -9.07 4.89
N ALA A 21 2.39 -9.57 4.28
CA ALA A 21 2.48 -9.68 2.81
C ALA A 21 1.48 -10.69 2.26
N THR A 22 1.34 -11.84 2.93
CA THR A 22 0.32 -12.84 2.60
C THR A 22 -1.08 -12.25 2.81
N PHE A 23 -1.31 -11.56 3.93
CA PHE A 23 -2.60 -10.92 4.21
C PHE A 23 -3.00 -9.91 3.13
N THR A 24 -2.10 -8.98 2.78
CA THR A 24 -2.36 -7.93 1.78
C THR A 24 -2.62 -8.55 0.41
N HIS A 25 -1.85 -9.57 0.03
CA HIS A 25 -2.05 -10.33 -1.22
C HIS A 25 -3.42 -11.01 -1.26
N ASP A 26 -3.77 -11.73 -0.20
CA ASP A 26 -5.04 -12.46 -0.14
C ASP A 26 -6.24 -11.51 -0.09
N LEU A 27 -6.14 -10.40 0.64
CA LEU A 27 -7.17 -9.35 0.68
C LEU A 27 -7.38 -8.71 -0.70
N HIS A 28 -6.30 -8.27 -1.34
CA HIS A 28 -6.35 -7.71 -2.69
C HIS A 28 -7.01 -8.69 -3.67
N ARG A 29 -6.56 -9.97 -3.67
CA ARG A 29 -7.12 -11.01 -4.55
C ARG A 29 -8.59 -11.28 -4.28
N ALA A 30 -8.99 -11.35 -3.01
CA ALA A 30 -10.38 -11.61 -2.63
C ALA A 30 -11.30 -10.48 -3.11
N VAL A 31 -10.88 -9.22 -2.92
CA VAL A 31 -11.66 -8.05 -3.37
C VAL A 31 -11.76 -8.02 -4.89
N ALA A 32 -10.64 -8.17 -5.61
CA ALA A 32 -10.63 -8.18 -7.07
C ALA A 32 -11.51 -9.30 -7.66
N THR A 33 -11.54 -10.48 -7.01
CA THR A 33 -12.35 -11.62 -7.43
C THR A 33 -13.83 -11.39 -7.15
N ALA A 34 -14.18 -10.85 -5.98
CA ALA A 34 -15.57 -10.60 -5.59
C ALA A 34 -16.20 -9.42 -6.34
N ARG A 35 -15.37 -8.47 -6.78
CA ARG A 35 -15.79 -7.21 -7.41
C ARG A 35 -14.99 -6.94 -8.69
N PRO A 36 -15.27 -7.68 -9.78
CA PRO A 36 -14.60 -7.47 -11.07
C PRO A 36 -14.95 -6.12 -11.73
N ASP A 37 -15.92 -5.40 -11.16
CA ASP A 37 -16.29 -4.04 -11.53
C ASP A 37 -15.45 -2.96 -10.82
N LEU A 38 -14.42 -3.35 -10.07
CA LEU A 38 -13.43 -2.45 -9.48
C LEU A 38 -12.11 -2.55 -10.21
N ASP A 39 -11.39 -1.43 -10.29
CA ASP A 39 -9.97 -1.43 -10.64
C ASP A 39 -9.15 -1.48 -9.33
N THR A 40 -8.41 -2.57 -9.11
CA THR A 40 -7.59 -2.72 -7.90
C THR A 40 -6.11 -2.64 -8.20
N CYS A 41 -5.35 -2.04 -7.28
CA CYS A 41 -3.89 -2.04 -7.36
C CYS A 41 -3.25 -2.14 -5.98
N VAL A 42 -1.96 -2.50 -5.98
CA VAL A 42 -1.14 -2.59 -4.78
C VAL A 42 0.00 -1.57 -4.85
N VAL A 43 0.26 -0.91 -3.71
CA VAL A 43 1.47 -0.14 -3.43
C VAL A 43 2.27 -0.95 -2.40
N ALA A 44 3.39 -1.53 -2.83
CA ALA A 44 4.15 -2.47 -2.01
C ALA A 44 5.32 -1.80 -1.29
N MET A 45 5.48 -2.08 0.00
CA MET A 45 6.65 -1.68 0.79
C MET A 45 7.83 -2.64 0.54
N THR A 46 8.97 -2.06 0.18
CA THR A 46 10.25 -2.74 -0.08
C THR A 46 11.24 -2.36 1.03
N ASP A 47 11.81 -3.37 1.69
CA ASP A 47 12.81 -3.17 2.75
C ASP A 47 14.18 -2.76 2.17
N PRO A 48 15.04 -2.08 2.96
CA PRO A 48 16.26 -1.46 2.47
C PRO A 48 17.20 -2.48 1.83
N GLY A 49 17.76 -2.11 0.67
CA GLY A 49 18.70 -2.95 -0.07
C GLY A 49 18.09 -4.23 -0.67
N ARG A 50 16.77 -4.40 -0.64
CA ARG A 50 16.09 -5.50 -1.34
C ARG A 50 15.51 -5.05 -2.67
N THR A 51 15.25 -6.05 -3.50
CA THR A 51 14.48 -5.91 -4.73
C THR A 51 13.61 -7.15 -4.87
N TYR A 52 12.38 -6.94 -5.32
CA TYR A 52 11.39 -8.01 -5.47
C TYR A 52 10.82 -7.98 -6.88
N ASP A 53 10.60 -9.16 -7.45
CA ASP A 53 9.86 -9.32 -8.70
C ASP A 53 8.37 -9.30 -8.39
N TYR A 54 7.84 -8.09 -8.18
CA TYR A 54 6.43 -7.91 -7.84
C TYR A 54 5.52 -8.19 -9.06
N PRO A 55 4.34 -8.79 -8.84
CA PRO A 55 3.40 -9.06 -9.93
C PRO A 55 2.79 -7.76 -10.48
N PRO A 56 2.17 -7.79 -11.68
CA PRO A 56 1.56 -6.59 -12.31
C PRO A 56 0.49 -5.86 -11.48
N ALA A 57 -0.08 -6.53 -10.46
CA ALA A 57 -0.99 -5.89 -9.52
C ALA A 57 -0.30 -4.82 -8.66
N VAL A 58 1.00 -4.94 -8.41
CA VAL A 58 1.81 -3.93 -7.73
C VAL A 58 2.18 -2.86 -8.74
N ARG A 59 1.51 -1.73 -8.65
CA ARG A 59 1.69 -0.61 -9.61
C ARG A 59 2.67 0.45 -9.11
N PHE A 60 2.99 0.42 -7.82
CA PHE A 60 3.98 1.30 -7.21
C PHE A 60 4.72 0.56 -6.10
N GLN A 61 5.99 0.88 -5.90
CA GLN A 61 6.83 0.31 -4.86
C GLN A 61 7.41 1.46 -4.03
N ILE A 62 7.33 1.37 -2.70
CA ILE A 62 7.92 2.32 -1.78
C ILE A 62 9.11 1.64 -1.10
N ARG A 63 10.32 2.15 -1.30
CA ARG A 63 11.45 1.79 -0.43
C ARG A 63 11.26 2.48 0.90
N ASP A 64 11.23 1.71 1.99
CA ASP A 64 10.78 2.24 3.28
C ASP A 64 11.73 3.31 3.87
N ASP A 65 12.99 3.31 3.46
CA ASP A 65 14.06 4.26 3.81
C ASP A 65 14.14 5.48 2.88
N VAL A 66 13.34 5.54 1.81
CA VAL A 66 13.32 6.65 0.85
C VAL A 66 12.04 7.46 1.00
N VAL A 67 12.09 8.55 1.77
CA VAL A 67 10.95 9.46 2.00
C VAL A 67 10.33 9.96 0.69
N GLY A 68 11.14 10.20 -0.34
CA GLY A 68 10.66 10.63 -1.66
C GLY A 68 9.71 9.63 -2.33
N ASP A 69 9.85 8.33 -2.07
CA ASP A 69 8.97 7.31 -2.65
C ASP A 69 7.55 7.40 -2.05
N TYR A 70 7.41 7.82 -0.79
CA TYR A 70 6.10 8.05 -0.15
C TYR A 70 5.35 9.20 -0.81
N VAL A 71 6.07 10.30 -1.11
CA VAL A 71 5.50 11.46 -1.80
C VAL A 71 5.07 11.08 -3.22
N GLN A 72 5.93 10.37 -3.96
CA GLN A 72 5.62 9.91 -5.31
C GLN A 72 4.46 8.89 -5.34
N ALA A 73 4.36 8.02 -4.34
CA ALA A 73 3.22 7.11 -4.21
C ALA A 73 1.90 7.89 -3.98
N ALA A 74 1.92 8.95 -3.18
CA ALA A 74 0.75 9.81 -2.98
C ALA A 74 0.33 10.48 -4.29
N GLU A 75 1.28 11.07 -5.00
CA GLU A 75 1.04 11.69 -6.32
C GLU A 75 0.51 10.68 -7.33
N TYR A 76 1.08 9.48 -7.38
CA TYR A 76 0.61 8.39 -8.23
C TYR A 76 -0.85 8.04 -7.95
N LEU A 77 -1.21 7.81 -6.69
CA LEU A 77 -2.58 7.44 -6.29
C LEU A 77 -3.59 8.56 -6.54
N ASN A 78 -3.18 9.82 -6.31
CA ASN A 78 -4.01 10.99 -6.59
C ASN A 78 -4.25 11.18 -8.10
N ASN A 79 -3.20 11.09 -8.92
CA ASN A 79 -3.30 11.21 -10.37
C ASN A 79 -4.06 10.04 -11.01
N ALA A 80 -3.97 8.86 -10.38
CA ALA A 80 -4.78 7.70 -10.71
C ALA A 80 -6.26 7.90 -10.37
N GLY A 81 -6.65 8.91 -9.60
CA GLY A 81 -8.04 9.06 -9.15
C GLY A 81 -8.52 7.86 -8.36
N CYS A 82 -7.67 7.32 -7.46
CA CYS A 82 -8.10 6.29 -6.52
C CYS A 82 -9.23 6.80 -5.63
N ASP A 83 -10.29 6.01 -5.46
CA ASP A 83 -11.45 6.38 -4.65
C ASP A 83 -11.25 6.05 -3.16
N VAL A 84 -10.49 5.00 -2.85
CA VAL A 84 -10.17 4.57 -1.47
C VAL A 84 -8.77 3.96 -1.42
N ALA A 85 -8.06 4.25 -0.32
CA ALA A 85 -6.79 3.61 0.02
C ALA A 85 -6.95 2.72 1.26
N CYS A 86 -6.63 1.42 1.12
CA CYS A 86 -6.66 0.42 2.18
C CYS A 86 -5.23 0.18 2.71
N LEU A 87 -4.87 0.80 3.84
CA LEU A 87 -3.55 0.72 4.44
C LEU A 87 -3.46 -0.48 5.41
N GLN A 88 -2.49 -1.35 5.20
CA GLN A 88 -2.11 -2.43 6.10
C GLN A 88 -0.94 -1.96 6.94
N HIS A 89 -1.21 -1.60 8.20
CA HIS A 89 -0.19 -1.07 9.09
C HIS A 89 0.34 -2.17 10.02
N GLU A 90 1.66 -2.34 10.03
CA GLU A 90 2.39 -3.20 10.95
C GLU A 90 3.64 -2.47 11.45
N TYR A 91 4.02 -2.74 12.70
CA TYR A 91 5.23 -2.18 13.26
C TYR A 91 6.46 -2.56 12.41
N GLY A 92 7.27 -1.55 12.05
CA GLY A 92 8.58 -1.74 11.40
C GLY A 92 8.57 -1.83 9.86
N ILE A 93 7.46 -1.53 9.17
CA ILE A 93 7.41 -1.64 7.69
C ILE A 93 7.48 -0.31 6.93
N PHE A 94 7.40 0.83 7.65
CA PHE A 94 7.34 2.17 7.05
C PHE A 94 8.59 3.02 7.27
N GLY A 95 9.65 2.49 7.87
CA GLY A 95 10.88 3.26 8.11
C GLY A 95 10.69 4.56 8.91
N GLY A 96 11.75 5.34 9.05
CA GLY A 96 11.75 6.54 9.88
C GLY A 96 11.56 6.24 11.37
N ASP A 97 11.58 7.28 12.20
CA ASP A 97 11.37 7.11 13.64
C ASP A 97 9.94 6.60 13.90
N ALA A 98 9.83 5.46 14.57
CA ALA A 98 8.57 4.76 14.86
C ALA A 98 7.61 4.58 13.65
N GLY A 99 8.12 4.45 12.42
CA GLY A 99 7.26 4.33 11.22
C GLY A 99 6.83 5.68 10.61
N GLY A 100 7.40 6.79 11.06
CA GLY A 100 6.95 8.15 10.75
C GLY A 100 6.92 8.53 9.28
N ASN A 101 7.68 7.87 8.39
CA ASN A 101 7.67 8.20 6.97
C ASN A 101 6.29 7.97 6.33
N VAL A 102 5.46 7.07 6.89
CA VAL A 102 4.09 6.84 6.40
C VAL A 102 3.25 8.11 6.43
N ILE A 103 3.52 9.04 7.34
CA ILE A 103 2.80 10.31 7.44
C ILE A 103 2.98 11.16 6.18
N GLU A 104 4.13 11.07 5.50
CA GLU A 104 4.36 11.80 4.25
C GLU A 104 3.41 11.34 3.13
N LEU A 105 3.12 10.04 3.08
CA LEU A 105 2.10 9.48 2.19
C LEU A 105 0.70 9.93 2.62
N LEU A 106 0.30 9.63 3.86
CA LEU A 106 -1.10 9.77 4.30
C LEU A 106 -1.58 11.23 4.30
N SER A 107 -0.70 12.17 4.64
CA SER A 107 -1.04 13.62 4.63
C SER A 107 -1.27 14.20 3.24
N ARG A 108 -0.92 13.46 2.17
CA ARG A 108 -1.03 13.90 0.77
C ARG A 108 -2.10 13.17 -0.02
N LEU A 109 -2.71 12.13 0.53
CA LEU A 109 -3.77 11.38 -0.16
C LEU A 109 -5.07 12.19 -0.18
N ASN A 110 -5.65 12.35 -1.38
CA ASN A 110 -6.90 13.09 -1.59
C ASN A 110 -8.16 12.22 -1.39
N MET A 111 -7.98 10.93 -1.13
CA MET A 111 -9.06 9.97 -0.96
C MET A 111 -9.12 9.43 0.49
N PRO A 112 -10.29 8.93 0.94
CA PRO A 112 -10.41 8.30 2.25
C PRO A 112 -9.44 7.11 2.43
N ILE A 113 -8.92 7.01 3.65
CA ILE A 113 -7.98 5.95 4.05
C ILE A 113 -8.70 5.01 5.03
N VAL A 114 -8.70 3.71 4.73
CA VAL A 114 -9.16 2.64 5.60
C VAL A 114 -7.94 1.89 6.11
N THR A 115 -7.63 2.01 7.40
CA THR A 115 -6.44 1.41 7.98
C THR A 115 -6.78 0.14 8.77
N THR A 116 -6.06 -0.94 8.51
CA THR A 116 -6.03 -2.15 9.33
C THR A 116 -4.75 -2.17 10.14
N LEU A 117 -4.86 -2.20 11.47
CA LEU A 117 -3.74 -2.26 12.40
C LEU A 117 -3.46 -3.71 12.77
N HIS A 118 -2.37 -4.28 12.28
CA HIS A 118 -2.00 -5.69 12.51
C HIS A 118 -1.21 -5.89 13.79
N THR A 119 -0.33 -4.94 14.11
CA THR A 119 0.42 -4.92 15.37
C THR A 119 0.64 -3.47 15.74
N VAL A 120 0.14 -3.10 16.92
CA VAL A 120 0.37 -1.81 17.57
C VAL A 120 1.13 -2.12 18.84
N LEU A 121 2.32 -1.54 19.02
CA LEU A 121 3.07 -1.71 20.25
C LEU A 121 2.28 -1.07 21.40
N SER A 122 2.18 -1.79 22.52
CA SER A 122 1.49 -1.29 23.70
C SER A 122 2.23 -0.14 24.37
N GLN A 123 3.56 -0.11 24.23
CA GLN A 123 4.52 0.90 24.67
C GLN A 123 5.80 0.78 23.84
#